data_AF-A0A183U5U7-F1
#
_entry.id   AF-A0A183U5U7-F1
#
_cell.length_a   1.000
_cell.length_b   1.000
_cell.length_c   1.000
_cell.angle_alpha   90.00
_cell.angle_beta   90.00
_cell.angle_gamma   90.00
#
_symmetry.space_group_name_H-M   'P 1'
#
loop_
_entity.id
_entity.type
_entity.pdbx_description
1 polymer ?
#
loop_
_entity_poly.entity_id
_entity_poly.type
_entity_poly.pdbx_seq_one_letter_code
_entity_poly.pdbx_strand_id
1 'polypeptide(L)'
;MDSNNGISESIHIDATISEVVISAYLIVTFIGWFGNTNVIIATVRNRALQNPCNILIAIQSFCELFHQAAHAITAYFIYTGNYFITVKPCLYLQFVSNIFMQFASFLVLSIGVDRIFCVSFAIRFLAEFLRAVHYLHPSIFMI
;
A
#
# COMPACT_ATOMS: atom_id res chain seq x y z
N MET A 1 -18.33 -20.16 -42.18
CA MET A 1 -16.86 -19.96 -42.24
C MET A 1 -16.48 -18.93 -41.16
N ASP A 2 -17.06 -19.06 -39.96
CA ASP A 2 -17.24 -17.95 -39.00
C ASP A 2 -16.56 -18.21 -37.64
N SER A 3 -16.11 -19.44 -37.38
CA SER A 3 -15.43 -19.79 -36.12
C SER A 3 -14.03 -19.16 -36.02
N ASN A 4 -13.33 -18.96 -37.14
CA ASN A 4 -12.01 -18.34 -37.14
C ASN A 4 -12.07 -16.83 -36.90
N ASN A 5 -13.14 -16.16 -37.35
CA ASN A 5 -13.31 -14.72 -37.12
C ASN A 5 -13.62 -14.43 -35.64
N GLY A 6 -14.45 -15.25 -35.00
CA GLY A 6 -14.72 -15.14 -33.56
C GLY A 6 -13.49 -15.43 -32.68
N ILE A 7 -12.68 -16.44 -33.01
CA ILE A 7 -11.43 -16.74 -32.28
C ILE A 7 -10.39 -15.64 -32.48
N SER A 8 -10.25 -15.11 -33.70
CA SER A 8 -9.30 -14.03 -33.98
C SER A 8 -9.69 -12.72 -33.28
N GLU A 9 -10.99 -12.39 -33.23
CA GLU A 9 -11.51 -11.24 -32.48
C GLU A 9 -11.33 -11.44 -30.96
N SER A 10 -11.56 -12.65 -30.44
CA SER A 10 -11.33 -12.97 -29.01
C SER A 10 -9.85 -12.83 -28.61
N ILE A 11 -8.94 -13.31 -29.46
CA ILE A 11 -7.48 -13.21 -29.24
C ILE A 11 -7.02 -11.77 -29.34
N HIS A 12 -7.59 -10.98 -30.26
CA HIS A 12 -7.25 -9.57 -30.42
C HIS A 12 -7.71 -8.73 -29.23
N ILE A 13 -8.89 -9.04 -28.67
CA ILE A 13 -9.41 -8.42 -27.44
C ILE A 13 -8.52 -8.80 -26.24
N ASP A 14 -8.12 -10.07 -26.11
CA ASP A 14 -7.24 -10.53 -25.03
C ASP A 14 -5.85 -9.86 -25.08
N ALA A 15 -5.26 -9.77 -26.28
CA ALA A 15 -4.00 -9.08 -26.51
C ALA A 15 -4.10 -7.57 -26.20
N THR A 16 -5.15 -6.91 -26.68
CA THR A 16 -5.38 -5.47 -26.41
C THR A 16 -5.59 -5.21 -24.93
N ILE A 17 -6.32 -6.07 -24.23
CA ILE A 17 -6.51 -5.97 -22.78
C ILE A 17 -5.17 -6.13 -22.06
N SER A 18 -4.34 -7.09 -22.45
CA SER A 18 -3.03 -7.29 -21.83
C SER A 18 -2.13 -6.05 -21.94
N GLU A 19 -2.10 -5.38 -23.09
CA GLU A 19 -1.31 -4.16 -23.29
C GLU A 19 -1.83 -2.97 -22.46
N VAL A 20 -3.15 -2.79 -22.40
CA VAL A 20 -3.79 -1.75 -21.57
C VAL A 20 -3.53 -2.01 -20.09
N VAL A 21 -3.61 -3.26 -19.64
CA VAL A 21 -3.33 -3.65 -18.26
C VAL A 21 -1.87 -3.37 -17.92
N ILE A 22 -0.93 -3.79 -18.76
CA ILE A 22 0.52 -3.57 -18.52
C ILE A 22 0.84 -2.07 -18.45
N SER A 23 0.31 -1.27 -19.38
CA SER A 23 0.54 0.18 -19.38
C SER A 23 -0.03 0.86 -18.13
N ALA A 24 -1.24 0.51 -17.71
CA ALA A 24 -1.82 0.99 -16.45
C ALA A 24 -0.98 0.57 -15.24
N TYR A 25 -0.50 -0.68 -15.19
CA TYR A 25 0.35 -1.18 -14.12
C TYR A 25 1.68 -0.42 -14.01
N LEU A 26 2.32 -0.06 -15.14
CA LEU A 26 3.56 0.71 -15.12
C LEU A 26 3.35 2.12 -14.55
N ILE A 27 2.25 2.78 -14.91
CA ILE A 27 1.90 4.11 -14.38
C ILE A 27 1.68 4.03 -12.86
N VAL A 28 0.90 3.04 -12.40
CA VAL A 28 0.63 2.82 -10.97
C VAL A 28 1.93 2.49 -10.23
N THR A 29 2.80 1.68 -10.81
CA THR A 29 4.11 1.32 -10.23
C THR A 29 4.99 2.56 -10.07
N PHE A 30 5.01 3.44 -11.07
CA PHE A 30 5.81 4.67 -11.01
C PHE A 30 5.32 5.62 -9.92
N ILE A 31 3.99 5.82 -9.83
CA ILE A 31 3.37 6.62 -8.78
C ILE A 31 3.61 5.99 -7.41
N GLY A 32 3.48 4.67 -7.31
CA GLY A 32 3.73 3.88 -6.10
C GLY A 32 5.16 4.01 -5.61
N TRP A 33 6.14 3.88 -6.50
CA TRP A 33 7.55 4.06 -6.17
C TRP A 33 7.86 5.45 -5.65
N PHE A 34 7.36 6.48 -6.33
CA PHE A 34 7.56 7.86 -5.90
C PHE A 34 6.91 8.14 -4.55
N GLY A 35 5.66 7.73 -4.36
CA GLY A 35 4.92 7.91 -3.12
C GLY A 35 5.56 7.18 -1.93
N ASN A 36 5.84 5.89 -2.07
CA ASN A 36 6.42 5.07 -1.02
C ASN A 36 7.85 5.53 -0.66
N THR A 37 8.67 5.91 -1.64
CA THR A 37 10.00 6.46 -1.39
C THR A 37 9.93 7.77 -0.61
N ASN A 38 8.99 8.66 -0.95
CA ASN A 38 8.84 9.93 -0.25
C ASN A 38 8.43 9.73 1.23
N VAL A 39 7.55 8.76 1.51
CA VAL A 39 7.16 8.40 2.88
C VAL A 39 8.36 7.90 3.70
N ILE A 40 9.20 7.04 3.11
CA ILE A 40 10.41 6.53 3.77
C ILE A 40 11.38 7.68 4.04
N ILE A 41 11.66 8.52 3.04
CA ILE A 41 12.56 9.68 3.19
C ILE A 41 12.04 10.64 4.26
N ALA A 42 10.74 10.96 4.25
CA ALA A 42 10.13 11.85 5.23
C ALA A 42 10.29 11.31 6.66
N THR A 43 10.14 9.99 6.84
CA THR A 43 10.26 9.33 8.14
C THR A 43 11.70 9.26 8.63
N VAL A 44 12.67 9.04 7.74
CA VAL A 44 14.10 9.01 8.08
C VAL A 44 14.65 10.42 8.34
N ARG A 45 14.23 11.41 7.55
CA ARG A 45 14.75 12.78 7.63
C ARG A 45 14.26 13.53 8.86
N ASN A 46 13.02 13.29 9.29
CA ASN A 46 12.44 14.03 10.41
C ASN A 46 12.37 13.19 11.69
N ARG A 47 13.31 13.45 12.62
CA ARG A 47 13.34 12.84 13.97
C ARG A 47 12.04 13.07 14.75
N ALA A 48 11.36 14.20 14.55
CA ALA A 48 10.09 14.49 15.22
C ALA A 48 8.95 13.58 14.73
N LEU A 49 9.11 12.94 13.57
CA LEU A 49 8.17 11.97 13.01
C LEU A 49 8.53 10.52 13.36
N GLN A 50 9.59 10.25 14.12
CA GLN A 50 10.03 8.89 14.47
C GLN A 50 9.26 8.29 15.65
N ASN A 51 7.93 8.40 15.61
CA ASN A 51 7.07 7.63 16.50
C ASN A 51 6.97 6.18 16.00
N PRO A 52 6.74 5.20 16.90
CA PRO A 52 6.68 3.78 16.54
C PRO A 52 5.69 3.51 15.39
N CYS A 53 4.52 4.15 15.43
CA CYS A 53 3.53 4.07 14.37
C CYS A 53 4.06 4.53 13.00
N ASN A 54 4.83 5.62 12.97
CA ASN A 54 5.37 6.17 11.73
C ASN A 54 6.53 5.32 11.17
N ILE A 55 7.30 4.68 12.06
CA ILE A 55 8.32 3.69 11.67
C ILE A 55 7.66 2.47 11.02
N LEU A 56 6.54 1.98 11.58
CA LEU A 56 5.78 0.89 10.97
C LEU A 56 5.26 1.28 9.57
N ILE A 57 4.79 2.52 9.39
CA ILE A 57 4.40 3.03 8.06
C ILE A 57 5.58 3.05 7.09
N ALA A 58 6.78 3.43 7.54
CA ALA A 58 7.97 3.40 6.67
C ALA A 58 8.37 1.97 6.27
N ILE A 59 8.29 1.01 7.21
CA ILE A 59 8.54 -0.42 6.92
C ILE A 59 7.48 -0.95 5.96
N GLN A 60 6.21 -0.57 6.15
CA GLN A 60 5.12 -0.91 5.25
C GLN A 60 5.40 -0.42 3.83
N SER A 61 5.74 0.86 3.66
CA SER A 61 6.10 1.43 2.36
C SER A 61 7.31 0.74 1.72
N PHE A 62 8.26 0.27 2.52
CA PHE A 62 9.39 -0.52 2.02
C PHE A 62 8.96 -1.90 1.49
N CYS A 63 8.04 -2.58 2.18
CA CYS A 63 7.48 -3.84 1.68
C CYS A 63 6.71 -3.65 0.37
N GLU A 64 5.96 -2.55 0.23
CA GLU A 64 5.25 -2.19 -1.00
C GLU A 64 6.20 -1.95 -2.17
N LEU A 65 7.37 -1.32 -1.95
CA LEU A 65 8.40 -1.15 -2.98
C LEU A 65 8.93 -2.50 -3.49
N PHE A 66 9.21 -3.44 -2.59
CA PHE A 66 9.68 -4.78 -2.94
C PHE A 66 8.63 -5.57 -3.72
N HIS A 67 7.38 -5.51 -3.26
CA HIS A 67 6.24 -6.12 -3.94
C HIS A 67 6.06 -5.54 -5.36
N GLN A 68 6.05 -4.21 -5.49
CA GLN A 68 5.94 -3.53 -6.79
C GLN A 68 7.14 -3.83 -7.71
N ALA A 69 8.35 -3.95 -7.17
CA ALA A 69 9.53 -4.30 -7.96
C ALA A 69 9.41 -5.70 -8.59
N ALA A 70 8.90 -6.69 -7.86
CA ALA A 70 8.69 -8.03 -8.40
C ALA A 70 7.64 -8.05 -9.52
N HIS A 71 6.55 -7.30 -9.38
CA HIS A 71 5.56 -7.13 -10.45
C HIS A 71 6.14 -6.38 -11.66
N ALA A 72 6.98 -5.36 -11.45
CA ALA A 72 7.65 -4.63 -12.52
C ALA A 72 8.61 -5.53 -13.32
N ILE A 73 9.35 -6.41 -12.64
CA ILE A 73 10.22 -7.40 -13.29
C ILE A 73 9.39 -8.34 -14.17
N THR A 74 8.28 -8.85 -13.66
CA THR A 74 7.37 -9.71 -14.44
C THR A 74 6.82 -8.99 -15.69
N ALA A 75 6.40 -7.72 -15.55
CA ALA A 75 5.94 -6.91 -16.68
C ALA A 75 7.03 -6.69 -17.74
N TYR A 76 8.29 -6.48 -17.33
CA TYR A 76 9.43 -6.35 -18.23
C TYR A 76 9.70 -7.64 -19.02
N PHE A 77 9.59 -8.81 -18.37
CA PHE A 77 9.75 -10.10 -19.04
C PHE A 77 8.68 -10.35 -20.10
N ILE A 78 7.43 -9.95 -19.84
CA ILE A 78 6.33 -10.01 -20.81
C ILE A 78 6.63 -9.14 -22.02
N TYR A 79 7.14 -7.91 -21.80
CA TYR A 79 7.49 -6.97 -22.88
C TYR A 79 8.65 -7.46 -23.76
N THR A 80 9.60 -8.21 -23.18
CA THR A 80 10.75 -8.77 -23.91
C THR A 80 10.37 -10.03 -24.73
N GLY A 81 9.11 -10.47 -24.69
CA GLY A 81 8.62 -11.61 -25.48
C GLY A 81 9.22 -12.97 -25.09
N ASN A 82 9.91 -13.05 -23.95
CA ASN A 82 10.48 -14.28 -23.43
C ASN A 82 9.48 -14.96 -22.48
N TYR A 83 8.43 -15.55 -23.06
CA TYR A 83 7.38 -16.24 -22.31
C TYR A 83 7.87 -17.53 -21.61
N PHE A 84 9.05 -18.04 -22.01
CA PHE A 84 9.68 -19.22 -21.41
C PHE A 84 10.59 -18.82 -20.24
N ILE A 85 10.00 -18.30 -19.17
CA ILE A 85 10.72 -18.20 -17.91
C ILE A 85 10.81 -19.61 -17.29
N THR A 86 12.00 -19.96 -16.78
CA THR A 86 12.15 -21.21 -16.02
C THR A 86 11.21 -21.17 -14.81
N VAL A 87 10.48 -22.25 -14.53
CA VAL A 87 9.51 -22.32 -13.41
C VAL A 87 10.10 -21.96 -12.04
N LYS A 88 11.40 -22.20 -11.84
CA LYS A 88 12.10 -21.93 -10.58
C LYS A 88 12.18 -20.44 -10.21
N PRO A 89 12.75 -19.54 -11.05
CA PRO A 89 12.79 -18.11 -10.74
C PRO A 89 11.40 -17.46 -10.68
N CYS A 90 10.44 -17.91 -11.50
CA CYS A 90 9.06 -17.41 -11.45
C CYS A 90 8.41 -17.71 -10.09
N LEU A 91 8.52 -18.97 -9.63
CA LEU A 91 7.96 -19.38 -8.35
C LEU A 91 8.62 -18.63 -7.18
N TYR A 92 9.93 -18.39 -7.23
CA TYR A 92 10.63 -17.60 -6.22
C TYR A 92 10.12 -16.15 -6.19
N LEU A 93 10.01 -15.49 -7.35
CA LEU A 93 9.53 -14.11 -7.43
C LEU A 93 8.10 -13.96 -6.89
N GLN A 94 7.20 -14.89 -7.28
CA GLN A 94 5.82 -14.91 -6.83
C GLN A 94 5.72 -15.19 -5.32
N PHE A 95 6.49 -16.17 -4.83
CA PHE A 95 6.47 -16.57 -3.43
C PHE A 95 7.00 -15.45 -2.52
N VAL A 96 8.12 -14.82 -2.90
CA VAL A 96 8.69 -13.69 -2.17
C VAL A 96 7.69 -12.53 -2.09
N SER A 97 7.07 -12.15 -3.21
CA SER A 97 6.06 -11.08 -3.26
C SER A 97 4.87 -11.37 -2.36
N ASN A 98 4.41 -12.63 -2.35
CA ASN A 98 3.29 -13.06 -1.51
C ASN A 98 3.60 -12.96 -0.01
N ILE A 99 4.82 -13.30 0.40
CA ILE A 99 5.27 -13.13 1.79
C ILE A 99 5.31 -11.66 2.17
N PHE A 100 5.86 -10.79 1.31
CA PHE A 100 5.89 -9.34 1.56
C PHE A 100 4.49 -8.75 1.66
N MET A 101 3.55 -9.14 0.79
CA MET A 101 2.16 -8.68 0.82
C MET A 101 1.43 -9.11 2.10
N GLN A 102 1.64 -10.35 2.55
CA GLN A 102 1.04 -10.83 3.80
C GLN A 102 1.62 -10.07 5.00
N PHE A 103 2.93 -9.89 5.04
CA PHE A 103 3.59 -9.11 6.09
C PHE A 103 3.12 -7.65 6.10
N ALA A 104 2.97 -7.06 4.91
CA ALA A 104 2.47 -5.72 4.73
C ALA A 104 1.03 -5.56 5.26
N SER A 105 0.17 -6.56 4.99
CA SER A 105 -1.20 -6.58 5.51
C SER A 105 -1.23 -6.64 7.05
N PHE A 106 -0.35 -7.43 7.66
CA PHE A 106 -0.21 -7.47 9.12
C PHE A 106 0.27 -6.13 9.70
N LEU A 107 1.24 -5.48 9.06
CA LEU A 107 1.72 -4.16 9.47
C LEU A 107 0.62 -3.11 9.40
N VAL A 108 -0.16 -3.09 8.32
CA VAL A 108 -1.30 -2.17 8.16
C VAL A 108 -2.33 -2.36 9.27
N LEU A 109 -2.60 -3.62 9.64
CA LEU A 109 -3.51 -3.94 10.74
C LEU A 109 -2.96 -3.42 12.08
N SER A 110 -1.68 -3.66 12.36
CA SER A 110 -1.03 -3.16 13.58
C SER A 110 -1.03 -1.63 13.67
N ILE A 111 -0.77 -0.95 12.55
CA ILE A 111 -0.84 0.53 12.45
C ILE A 111 -2.27 1.01 12.73
N GLY A 112 -3.27 0.37 12.13
CA GLY A 112 -4.68 0.70 12.34
C GLY A 112 -5.08 0.56 13.80
N VAL A 113 -4.68 -0.55 14.44
CA VAL A 113 -4.95 -0.82 15.86
C VAL A 113 -4.28 0.25 16.74
N ASP A 114 -2.99 0.53 16.56
CA ASP A 114 -2.26 1.56 17.30
C ASP A 114 -2.95 2.94 17.21
N ARG A 115 -3.37 3.32 16.00
CA ARG A 115 -4.07 4.59 15.78
C ARG A 115 -5.44 4.65 16.45
N ILE A 116 -6.23 3.56 16.40
CA ILE A 116 -7.54 3.49 17.05
C ILE A 116 -7.39 3.61 18.57
N PHE A 117 -6.41 2.94 19.18
CA PHE A 117 -6.14 3.06 20.61
C PHE A 117 -5.75 4.49 21.00
N CYS A 118 -4.86 5.12 20.24
CA CYS A 118 -4.42 6.49 20.47
C CYS A 118 -5.58 7.50 20.39
N VAL A 119 -6.41 7.40 19.34
CA VAL A 119 -7.58 8.29 19.16
C VAL A 119 -8.65 8.03 20.21
N SER A 120 -8.94 6.77 20.52
CA SER A 120 -9.97 6.41 21.52
C SER A 120 -9.60 6.93 22.91
N PHE A 121 -8.33 6.88 23.29
CA PHE A 121 -7.85 7.46 24.54
C PHE A 121 -7.91 8.99 24.53
N ALA A 122 -7.48 9.62 23.43
CA ALA A 122 -7.55 11.08 23.28
C ALA A 122 -9.00 11.61 23.38
N ILE A 123 -9.96 10.93 22.76
CA ILE A 123 -11.39 11.28 22.84
C ILE A 123 -11.91 11.13 24.27
N ARG A 124 -11.58 10.04 24.96
CA ARG A 124 -11.98 9.84 26.37
C ARG A 124 -11.42 10.94 27.27
N PHE A 125 -10.13 11.25 27.13
CA PHE A 125 -9.50 12.31 27.90
C PHE A 125 -10.13 13.68 27.63
N LEU A 126 -10.37 14.01 26.36
CA LEU A 126 -11.03 15.26 25.96
C LEU A 126 -12.47 15.34 26.49
N ALA A 127 -13.22 14.24 26.48
CA ALA A 127 -14.58 14.20 27.00
C ALA A 127 -14.64 14.45 28.51
N GLU A 128 -13.72 13.85 29.28
CA GLU A 128 -13.60 14.12 30.72
C GLU A 128 -13.17 15.57 30.99
N PHE A 129 -12.24 16.11 30.19
CA PHE A 129 -11.82 17.51 30.29
C PHE A 129 -12.97 18.49 30.00
N LEU A 130 -13.75 18.25 28.94
CA LEU A 130 -14.93 19.06 28.61
C LEU A 130 -15.99 18.99 29.71
N ARG A 131 -16.21 17.82 30.31
CA ARG A 131 -17.07 17.69 31.49
C ARG A 131 -16.55 18.53 32.65
N ALA A 132 -15.25 18.46 32.97
CA ALA A 132 -14.66 19.26 34.04
C ALA A 132 -14.80 20.77 33.78
N VAL A 133 -14.59 21.22 32.54
CA VAL A 133 -14.77 22.64 32.15
C VAL A 133 -16.24 23.06 32.24
N HIS A 134 -17.18 22.21 31.82
CA HIS A 134 -18.61 22.49 31.96
C HIS A 134 -19.05 22.57 33.42
N TYR A 135 -18.46 21.76 34.31
CA TYR A 135 -18.67 21.86 35.76
C TYR A 135 -18.05 23.12 36.38
N LEU A 136 -17.00 23.69 35.79
CA LEU A 136 -16.36 24.91 36.30
C LEU A 136 -17.07 26.21 35.85
N HIS A 137 -17.74 26.20 34.70
CA HIS A 137 -18.45 27.36 34.15
C HIS A 137 -19.60 27.91 35.04
N PRO A 138 -20.43 27.10 35.76
CA PRO A 138 -21.42 27.65 36.68
C PRO A 138 -20.81 28.26 37.97
N SER A 139 -19.55 27.99 38.30
CA SER A 139 -18.91 28.50 39.52
C SER A 139 -18.33 29.92 39.36
N ILE A 140 -18.10 30.38 38.13
CA ILE A 140 -17.55 31.73 37.84
C ILE A 140 -18.67 32.79 37.72
N PHE A 141 -19.93 32.39 37.48
CA PHE A 141 -21.06 33.32 37.36
C PHE A 141 -21.79 33.59 38.70
N MET A 142 -21.23 33.10 39.82
CA MET A 142 -21.76 33.29 41.17
C MET A 142 -20.73 34.01 42.07
N ILE A 143 -20.14 35.08 41.54
CA ILE A 143 -19.42 36.16 42.26
C ILE A 143 -19.78 37.46 41.56
#